data_AF-A0AAV9ZKE9-F1
#
_entry.id   AF-A0AAV9ZKE9-F1
#
_cell.length_a   1.000
_cell.length_b   1.000
_cell.length_c   1.000
_cell.angle_alpha   90.00
_cell.angle_beta   90.00
_cell.angle_gamma   90.00
#
_symmetry.space_group_name_H-M   'P 1'
#
loop_
_entity.id
_entity.type
_entity.pdbx_description
1 polymer ?
#
loop_
_entity_poly.entity_id
_entity_poly.type
_entity_poly.pdbx_seq_one_letter_code
_entity_poly.pdbx_strand_id
1 'polypeptide(L)'
;LLEAFRLHFHQYHRAVNEAMSNPTDEVVLSRLHDDLQEYSALVVEHAHIFPVEELATVQQNLALMLNDVRIQYQQALDASHHGRPTVVERVHSGRRGRPRIEIDPQFLEFATEHRSITGIGRFLNVSRSTVRARLLEQGLATPQPAPFIDDNPAADSEADDILDPLLPIPENMPEETSIPTASNSADEISSISDWELDSLLLRLRTHFRRAGITMLDGMLHRLG
;
A
#
# COMPACT_ATOMS: atom_id res chain seq x y z
N LEU A 1 38.76 25.56 -2.37
CA LEU A 1 38.46 24.11 -2.40
C LEU A 1 38.28 23.55 -0.98
N LEU A 2 39.27 23.66 -0.09
CA LEU A 2 39.16 23.18 1.30
C LEU A 2 37.94 23.71 2.06
N GLU A 3 37.63 25.01 1.95
CA GLU A 3 36.43 25.59 2.56
C GLU A 3 35.12 24.98 2.04
N ALA A 4 35.07 24.59 0.76
CA ALA A 4 33.91 23.92 0.19
C ALA A 4 33.75 22.52 0.81
N PHE A 5 34.83 21.76 0.97
CA PHE A 5 34.80 20.47 1.68
C PHE A 5 34.28 20.63 3.11
N ARG A 6 34.76 21.63 3.86
CA ARG A 6 34.29 21.92 5.22
C ARG A 6 32.81 22.26 5.25
N LEU A 7 32.34 23.08 4.31
CA LEU A 7 30.92 23.41 4.18
C LEU A 7 30.06 22.16 3.94
N HIS A 8 30.48 21.30 3.00
CA HIS A 8 29.79 20.03 2.74
C HIS A 8 29.80 19.08 3.95
N PHE A 9 30.93 18.97 4.65
CA PHE A 9 31.02 18.17 5.87
C PHE A 9 30.00 18.63 6.92
N HIS A 10 29.90 19.95 7.16
CA HIS A 10 28.92 20.50 8.09
C HIS A 10 27.47 20.28 7.65
N GLN A 11 27.19 20.29 6.34
CA GLN A 11 25.88 19.97 5.80
C GLN A 11 25.51 18.51 6.08
N TYR A 12 26.41 17.56 5.80
CA TYR A 12 26.18 16.14 6.11
C TYR A 12 26.03 15.90 7.60
N HIS A 13 26.88 16.50 8.43
CA HIS A 13 26.77 16.39 9.88
C HIS A 13 25.42 16.90 10.40
N ARG A 14 24.89 18.01 9.84
CA ARG A 14 23.55 18.49 10.15
C ARG A 14 22.47 17.50 9.68
N ALA A 15 22.57 17.00 8.46
CA ALA A 15 21.61 16.05 7.90
C ALA A 15 21.54 14.74 8.69
N VAL A 16 22.70 14.21 9.10
CA VAL A 16 22.78 13.03 9.97
C VAL A 16 22.13 13.31 11.32
N ASN A 17 22.48 14.42 11.99
CA ASN A 17 21.87 14.76 13.28
C ASN A 17 20.36 14.96 13.20
N GLU A 18 19.86 15.55 12.11
CA GLU A 18 18.43 15.70 11.85
C GLU A 18 17.75 14.34 11.65
N ALA A 19 18.38 13.44 10.89
CA ALA A 19 17.89 12.08 10.66
C ALA A 19 17.93 11.20 11.92
N MET A 20 18.86 11.45 12.86
CA MET A 20 18.90 10.77 14.15
C MET A 20 17.87 11.31 15.14
N SER A 21 17.54 12.60 15.05
CA SER A 21 16.57 13.24 15.95
C SER A 21 15.12 12.95 15.55
N ASN A 22 14.87 12.69 14.26
CA ASN A 22 13.53 12.45 13.73
C ASN A 22 13.48 11.07 13.05
N PRO A 23 12.48 10.21 13.35
CA PRO A 23 12.31 8.95 12.65
C PRO A 23 12.08 9.23 11.16
N THR A 24 13.11 8.97 10.36
CA THR A 24 13.13 9.31 8.93
C THR A 24 12.87 8.05 8.10
N ASP A 25 12.27 8.23 6.93
CA ASP A 25 12.01 7.16 5.95
C ASP A 25 13.32 6.42 5.58
N GLU A 26 13.23 5.11 5.45
CA GLU A 26 14.29 4.19 5.03
C GLU A 26 14.98 4.68 3.75
N VAL A 27 14.21 5.23 2.81
CA VAL A 27 14.72 5.74 1.53
C VAL A 27 15.66 6.93 1.72
N VAL A 28 15.39 7.79 2.70
CA VAL A 28 16.24 8.97 2.98
C VAL A 28 17.55 8.53 3.63
N LEU A 29 17.51 7.57 4.56
CA LEU A 29 18.70 7.01 5.20
C LEU A 29 19.60 6.30 4.18
N SER A 30 19.02 5.54 3.24
CA SER A 30 19.78 4.90 2.15
C SER A 30 20.48 5.93 1.27
N ARG A 31 19.80 7.01 0.87
CA ARG A 31 20.44 8.06 0.05
C ARG A 31 21.53 8.79 0.80
N LEU A 32 21.29 9.13 2.07
CA LEU A 32 22.28 9.80 2.90
C LEU A 32 23.54 8.95 3.09
N HIS A 33 23.38 7.63 3.20
CA HIS A 33 24.51 6.70 3.24
C HIS A 33 25.31 6.74 1.94
N ASP A 34 24.65 6.66 0.77
CA ASP A 34 25.32 6.70 -0.53
C ASP A 34 26.06 8.03 -0.74
N ASP A 35 25.43 9.16 -0.40
CA ASP A 35 26.03 10.49 -0.49
C ASP A 35 27.27 10.62 0.43
N LEU A 36 27.22 10.05 1.64
CA LEU A 36 28.36 10.04 2.57
C LEU A 36 29.52 9.17 2.05
N GLN A 37 29.23 8.04 1.39
CA GLN A 37 30.24 7.20 0.77
C GLN A 37 30.92 7.90 -0.41
N GLU A 38 30.13 8.54 -1.27
CA GLU A 38 30.66 9.36 -2.38
C GLU A 38 31.54 10.49 -1.85
N TYR A 39 31.07 11.23 -0.85
CA TYR A 39 31.85 12.29 -0.22
C TYR A 39 33.13 11.76 0.44
N SER A 40 33.08 10.59 1.07
CA SER A 40 34.28 9.95 1.63
C SER A 40 35.32 9.62 0.56
N ALA A 41 34.89 9.12 -0.60
CA ALA A 41 35.78 8.88 -1.73
C ALA A 41 36.42 10.18 -2.24
N LEU A 42 35.64 11.27 -2.36
CA LEU A 42 36.14 12.59 -2.76
C LEU A 42 37.18 13.15 -1.79
N VAL A 43 37.00 12.95 -0.48
CA VAL A 43 37.98 13.37 0.55
C VAL A 43 39.29 12.60 0.41
N VAL A 44 39.24 11.29 0.11
CA VAL A 44 40.43 10.47 -0.12
C VAL A 44 41.16 10.88 -1.40
N GLU A 45 40.43 11.12 -2.49
CA GLU A 45 40.99 11.60 -3.76
C GLU A 45 41.74 12.94 -3.58
N HIS A 46 41.17 13.84 -2.77
CA HIS A 46 41.73 15.16 -2.51
C HIS A 46 42.57 15.22 -1.23
N ALA A 47 43.07 14.10 -0.70
CA ALA A 47 43.79 14.04 0.58
C ALA A 47 44.95 15.05 0.70
N HIS A 48 45.61 15.39 -0.42
CA HIS A 48 46.74 16.31 -0.48
C HIS A 48 46.40 17.77 -0.14
N ILE A 49 45.13 18.19 -0.20
CA ILE A 49 44.73 19.57 0.16
C ILE A 49 44.49 19.74 1.66
N PHE A 50 44.44 18.64 2.42
CA PHE A 50 44.16 18.63 3.84
C PHE A 50 45.47 18.56 4.65
N PRO A 51 45.56 19.29 5.77
CA PRO A 51 46.54 18.97 6.81
C PRO A 51 46.37 17.52 7.28
N VAL A 52 47.48 16.81 7.55
CA VAL A 52 47.45 15.39 7.94
C VAL A 52 46.57 15.13 9.15
N GLU A 53 46.60 16.02 10.15
CA GLU A 53 45.78 15.94 11.36
C GLU A 53 44.29 16.14 11.08
N GLU A 54 43.95 17.09 10.18
CA GLU A 54 42.57 17.37 9.80
C GLU A 54 41.98 16.22 8.98
N LEU A 55 42.76 15.65 8.04
CA LEU A 55 42.34 14.52 7.23
C LEU A 55 41.97 13.30 8.10
N ALA A 56 42.82 12.97 9.08
CA ALA A 56 42.55 11.87 10.01
C ALA A 56 41.24 12.09 10.79
N THR A 57 41.02 13.33 11.25
CA THR A 57 39.80 13.71 11.98
C THR A 57 38.56 13.61 11.09
N VAL A 58 38.62 14.11 9.86
CA VAL A 58 37.50 14.05 8.90
C VAL A 58 37.17 12.60 8.55
N GLN A 59 38.16 11.76 8.29
CA GLN A 59 37.96 10.33 8.01
C GLN A 59 37.33 9.58 9.18
N GLN A 60 37.81 9.84 10.40
CA GLN A 60 37.23 9.25 11.60
C GLN A 60 35.76 9.67 11.78
N ASN A 61 35.45 10.96 11.63
CA ASN A 61 34.09 11.46 11.78
C ASN A 61 33.15 10.92 10.68
N LEU A 62 33.62 10.80 9.43
CA LEU A 62 32.85 10.19 8.35
C LEU A 62 32.54 8.72 8.65
N ALA A 63 33.51 7.96 9.17
CA ALA A 63 33.30 6.56 9.55
C ALA A 63 32.25 6.43 10.66
N LEU A 64 32.25 7.35 11.64
CA LEU A 64 31.23 7.40 12.69
C LEU A 64 29.84 7.70 12.10
N MET A 65 29.72 8.76 11.28
CA MET A 65 28.44 9.12 10.66
C MET A 65 27.87 7.98 9.79
N LEU A 66 28.72 7.31 8.99
CA LEU A 66 28.30 6.15 8.19
C LEU A 66 27.79 4.99 9.07
N ASN A 67 28.46 4.72 10.19
CA ASN A 67 28.01 3.69 11.11
C ASN A 67 26.68 4.06 11.79
N ASP A 68 26.50 5.33 12.17
CA ASP A 68 25.24 5.81 12.77
C ASP A 68 24.08 5.68 11.78
N VAL A 69 24.27 6.13 10.53
CA VAL A 69 23.25 5.98 9.47
C VAL A 69 22.91 4.51 9.24
N ARG A 70 23.91 3.61 9.25
CA ARG A 70 23.69 2.16 9.09
C ARG A 70 22.90 1.56 10.25
N ILE A 71 23.22 1.93 11.50
CA ILE A 71 22.48 1.45 12.68
C ILE A 71 21.03 1.94 12.60
N GLN A 72 20.82 3.21 12.27
CA GLN A 72 19.48 3.80 12.17
C GLN A 72 18.67 3.17 11.03
N TYR A 73 19.30 2.88 9.90
CA TYR A 73 18.68 2.16 8.78
C TYR A 73 18.23 0.76 9.21
N GLN A 74 19.08 0.02 9.92
CA GLN A 74 18.70 -1.30 10.43
C GLN A 74 17.55 -1.21 11.45
N GLN A 75 17.55 -0.22 12.33
CA GLN A 75 16.45 0.01 13.27
C GLN A 75 15.15 0.38 12.54
N ALA A 76 15.22 1.19 11.49
CA ALA A 76 14.07 1.54 10.66
C ALA A 76 13.52 0.32 9.92
N LEU A 77 14.42 -0.51 9.36
CA LEU A 77 14.06 -1.79 8.76
C LEU A 77 13.43 -2.73 9.77
N ASP A 78 14.04 -2.91 10.94
CA ASP A 78 13.53 -3.79 11.99
C ASP A 78 12.15 -3.30 12.46
N ALA A 79 11.98 -1.99 12.64
CA ALA A 79 10.69 -1.37 12.96
C ALA A 79 9.65 -1.57 11.85
N SER A 80 10.05 -1.49 10.58
CA SER A 80 9.20 -1.82 9.42
C SER A 80 8.84 -3.32 9.37
N HIS A 81 9.78 -4.16 9.83
CA HIS A 81 9.64 -5.62 9.92
C HIS A 81 8.92 -6.10 11.19
N HIS A 82 8.65 -5.25 12.18
CA HIS A 82 7.85 -5.58 13.37
C HIS A 82 6.36 -5.78 13.07
N GLY A 83 6.07 -6.22 11.85
CA GLY A 83 4.76 -6.46 11.31
C GLY A 83 4.14 -5.15 10.85
N ARG A 84 3.48 -5.20 9.69
CA ARG A 84 2.32 -4.32 9.52
C ARG A 84 1.50 -4.48 10.80
N PRO A 85 1.10 -3.39 11.49
CA PRO A 85 0.22 -3.53 12.65
C PRO A 85 -0.87 -4.51 12.24
N THR A 86 -1.06 -5.58 13.01
CA THR A 86 -1.90 -6.69 12.58
C THR A 86 -3.32 -6.16 12.51
N VAL A 87 -3.68 -5.62 11.34
CA VAL A 87 -4.95 -4.92 11.15
C VAL A 87 -6.09 -5.91 11.30
N VAL A 88 -5.82 -7.19 11.01
CA VAL A 88 -6.78 -8.27 11.08
C VAL A 88 -6.18 -9.44 11.84
N GLU A 89 -6.74 -9.74 13.00
CA GLU A 89 -6.36 -10.88 13.82
C GLU A 89 -7.48 -11.93 13.82
N ARG A 90 -7.12 -13.21 13.77
CA ARG A 90 -8.08 -14.32 13.94
C ARG A 90 -8.02 -14.83 15.38
N VAL A 91 -8.90 -14.31 16.21
CA VAL A 91 -8.99 -14.66 17.62
C VAL A 91 -9.79 -15.95 17.81
N HIS A 92 -9.17 -16.94 18.44
CA HIS A 92 -9.80 -18.21 18.78
C HIS A 92 -10.39 -18.12 20.19
N SER A 93 -11.71 -18.21 20.32
CA SER A 93 -12.41 -18.06 21.61
C SER A 93 -12.33 -19.29 22.52
N GLY A 94 -11.58 -20.32 22.14
CA GLY A 94 -11.52 -21.62 22.85
C GLY A 94 -12.80 -22.46 22.78
N ARG A 95 -13.88 -21.95 22.21
CA ARG A 95 -15.15 -22.70 21.99
C ARG A 95 -15.16 -23.33 20.60
N ARG A 96 -15.85 -24.46 20.45
CA ARG A 96 -16.08 -25.09 19.13
C ARG A 96 -16.86 -24.11 18.24
N GLY A 97 -16.23 -23.61 17.18
CA GLY A 97 -16.81 -22.62 16.27
C GLY A 97 -15.77 -22.01 15.32
N ARG A 98 -16.24 -21.20 14.37
CA ARG A 98 -15.38 -20.44 13.45
C ARG A 98 -14.62 -19.35 14.22
N PRO A 99 -13.30 -19.17 14.02
CA PRO A 99 -12.53 -18.10 14.67
C PRO A 99 -13.13 -16.72 14.39
N ARG A 100 -13.11 -15.85 15.40
CA ARG A 100 -13.62 -14.48 15.28
C ARG A 100 -12.53 -13.63 14.63
N ILE A 101 -12.90 -12.83 13.63
CA ILE A 101 -11.96 -11.92 12.97
C ILE A 101 -12.01 -10.59 13.70
N GLU A 102 -10.98 -10.21 14.45
CA GLU A 102 -10.80 -8.88 15.05
C GLU A 102 -10.10 -7.95 14.07
N ILE A 103 -10.55 -6.70 14.05
CA ILE A 103 -9.97 -5.66 13.21
C ILE A 103 -9.62 -4.50 14.14
N ASP A 104 -8.41 -3.94 13.99
CA ASP A 104 -7.95 -2.80 14.77
C ASP A 104 -8.95 -1.63 14.69
N PRO A 105 -9.48 -1.14 15.84
CA PRO A 105 -10.42 -0.03 15.88
C PRO A 105 -9.87 1.26 15.25
N GLN A 106 -8.61 1.58 15.49
CA GLN A 106 -8.00 2.83 14.99
C GLN A 106 -7.90 2.81 13.47
N PHE A 107 -7.53 1.65 12.91
CA PHE A 107 -7.55 1.44 11.47
C PHE A 107 -8.97 1.56 10.91
N LEU A 108 -9.98 0.97 11.55
CA LEU A 108 -11.37 1.04 11.05
C LEU A 108 -11.90 2.47 11.04
N GLU A 109 -11.65 3.24 12.10
CA GLU A 109 -12.00 4.66 12.18
C GLU A 109 -11.39 5.42 10.99
N PHE A 110 -10.07 5.37 10.84
CA PHE A 110 -9.35 5.99 9.71
C PHE A 110 -9.86 5.51 8.34
N ALA A 111 -10.08 4.20 8.17
CA ALA A 111 -10.46 3.62 6.89
C ALA A 111 -11.88 4.04 6.48
N THR A 112 -12.80 4.22 7.43
CA THR A 112 -14.17 4.65 7.13
C THR A 112 -14.27 6.08 6.62
N GLU A 113 -13.33 6.95 6.99
CA GLU A 113 -13.23 8.31 6.45
C GLU A 113 -12.84 8.33 4.96
N HIS A 114 -12.06 7.33 4.52
CA HIS A 114 -11.41 7.35 3.21
C HIS A 114 -11.99 6.33 2.22
N ARG A 115 -12.67 5.28 2.69
CA ARG A 115 -13.13 4.15 1.86
C ARG A 115 -14.50 3.65 2.28
N SER A 116 -15.27 3.18 1.31
CA SER A 116 -16.53 2.49 1.57
C SER A 116 -16.29 1.13 2.27
N ILE A 117 -17.27 0.64 3.02
CA ILE A 117 -17.21 -0.67 3.73
C ILE A 117 -16.80 -1.81 2.77
N THR A 118 -17.29 -1.80 1.53
CA THR A 118 -16.91 -2.77 0.49
C THR A 118 -15.43 -2.65 0.12
N GLY A 119 -14.91 -1.42 -0.01
CA GLY A 119 -13.50 -1.16 -0.29
C GLY A 119 -12.59 -1.61 0.85
N ILE A 120 -13.01 -1.37 2.10
CA ILE A 120 -12.30 -1.85 3.30
C ILE A 120 -12.27 -3.38 3.32
N GLY A 121 -13.42 -4.04 3.07
CA GLY A 121 -13.49 -5.51 3.03
C GLY A 121 -12.56 -6.12 1.98
N ARG A 122 -12.50 -5.54 0.78
CA ARG A 122 -11.56 -5.98 -0.27
C ARG A 122 -10.10 -5.79 0.15
N PHE A 123 -9.76 -4.65 0.75
CA PHE A 123 -8.39 -4.37 1.21
C PHE A 123 -7.93 -5.32 2.31
N LEU A 124 -8.81 -5.64 3.26
CA LEU A 124 -8.55 -6.54 4.38
C LEU A 124 -8.76 -8.03 4.05
N ASN A 125 -9.25 -8.34 2.84
CA ASN A 125 -9.67 -9.68 2.43
C ASN A 125 -10.70 -10.31 3.40
N VAL A 126 -11.70 -9.54 3.82
CA VAL A 126 -12.82 -9.98 4.67
C VAL A 126 -14.15 -9.59 4.02
N SER A 127 -15.24 -10.27 4.39
CA SER A 127 -16.55 -9.94 3.83
C SER A 127 -17.03 -8.57 4.32
N ARG A 128 -17.84 -7.89 3.50
CA ARG A 128 -18.51 -6.63 3.88
C ARG A 128 -19.31 -6.78 5.17
N SER A 129 -19.93 -7.94 5.38
CA SER A 129 -20.70 -8.24 6.60
C SER A 129 -19.82 -8.27 7.85
N THR A 130 -18.61 -8.83 7.78
CA THR A 130 -17.65 -8.84 8.89
C THR A 130 -17.20 -7.42 9.24
N VAL A 131 -16.87 -6.59 8.24
CA VAL A 131 -16.49 -5.18 8.50
C VAL A 131 -17.64 -4.43 9.15
N ARG A 132 -18.86 -4.56 8.62
CA ARG A 132 -20.06 -3.91 9.19
C ARG A 132 -20.31 -4.35 10.63
N ALA A 133 -20.23 -5.65 10.91
CA ALA A 133 -20.40 -6.17 12.26
C ALA A 133 -19.36 -5.55 13.23
N ARG A 134 -18.10 -5.43 12.81
CA ARG A 134 -17.06 -4.79 13.62
C ARG A 134 -17.27 -3.31 13.86
N LEU A 135 -17.69 -2.56 12.85
CA LEU A 135 -18.04 -1.14 13.00
C LEU A 135 -19.20 -0.94 13.99
N LEU A 136 -20.21 -1.81 13.96
CA LEU A 136 -21.32 -1.77 14.91
C LEU A 136 -20.87 -2.14 16.34
N GLU A 137 -20.07 -3.20 16.49
CA GLU A 137 -19.55 -3.64 17.79
C GLU A 137 -18.67 -2.60 18.46
N GLN A 138 -17.87 -1.84 17.68
CA GLN A 138 -16.98 -0.79 18.19
C GLN A 138 -17.70 0.56 18.37
N GLY A 139 -18.97 0.68 17.99
CA GLY A 139 -19.72 1.94 18.07
C GLY A 139 -19.33 2.99 17.01
N LEU A 140 -18.57 2.59 15.99
CA LEU A 140 -18.16 3.46 14.86
C LEU A 140 -19.27 3.63 13.81
N ALA A 141 -20.26 2.72 13.79
CA ALA A 141 -21.43 2.83 12.94
C ALA A 141 -22.72 2.68 13.75
N THR A 142 -23.76 3.41 13.34
CA THR A 142 -25.11 3.25 13.87
C THR A 142 -25.84 2.11 13.16
N PRO A 143 -26.58 1.25 13.90
CA PRO A 143 -27.46 0.26 13.29
C PRO A 143 -28.47 0.97 12.38
N GLN A 144 -28.48 0.62 11.10
CA GLN A 144 -29.55 1.09 10.22
C GLN A 144 -30.79 0.24 10.48
N PRO A 145 -31.98 0.84 10.60
CA PRO A 145 -33.22 0.08 10.64
C PRO A 145 -33.33 -0.79 9.39
N ALA A 146 -33.94 -1.97 9.52
CA ALA A 146 -34.18 -2.83 8.39
C ALA A 146 -34.96 -2.02 7.33
N PRO A 147 -34.45 -1.85 6.10
CA PRO A 147 -35.14 -1.05 5.08
C PRO A 147 -36.47 -1.69 4.66
N PHE A 148 -36.62 -2.99 4.94
CA PHE A 148 -37.86 -3.72 4.84
C PHE A 148 -38.33 -3.98 6.27
N ILE A 149 -39.01 -3.00 6.85
CA ILE A 149 -39.98 -3.30 7.89
C ILE A 149 -41.13 -3.90 7.10
N ASP A 150 -41.35 -5.21 7.24
CA ASP A 150 -42.57 -5.83 6.75
C ASP A 150 -43.73 -5.26 7.58
N ASP A 151 -44.21 -4.07 7.20
CA ASP A 151 -45.38 -3.40 7.78
C ASP A 151 -46.69 -4.14 7.42
N ASN A 152 -46.61 -5.42 7.08
CA ASN A 152 -47.76 -6.27 6.83
C ASN A 152 -47.92 -7.31 7.95
N PRO A 153 -48.35 -6.91 9.17
CA PRO A 153 -48.67 -7.83 10.26
C PRO A 153 -49.94 -8.67 9.98
N ALA A 154 -50.47 -8.67 8.75
CA ALA A 154 -51.73 -9.30 8.37
C ALA A 154 -51.59 -10.46 7.36
N ALA A 155 -50.38 -10.85 6.95
CA ALA A 155 -50.17 -11.88 5.92
C ALA A 155 -49.76 -13.27 6.44
N ASP A 156 -49.88 -13.55 7.75
CA ASP A 156 -49.55 -14.86 8.34
C ASP A 156 -50.66 -15.92 8.16
N SER A 157 -51.48 -15.88 7.10
CA SER A 157 -52.55 -16.87 6.90
C SER A 157 -52.94 -17.21 5.46
N GLU A 158 -52.08 -16.99 4.47
CA GLU A 158 -52.27 -17.68 3.19
C GLU A 158 -51.13 -18.66 2.95
N ALA A 159 -51.50 -19.93 2.94
CA ALA A 159 -50.63 -21.06 2.74
C ALA A 159 -49.87 -20.91 1.41
N ASP A 160 -48.65 -21.42 1.45
CA ASP A 160 -47.64 -21.46 0.40
C ASP A 160 -48.10 -22.31 -0.82
N ASP A 161 -49.11 -21.83 -1.56
CA ASP A 161 -49.66 -22.42 -2.79
C ASP A 161 -48.80 -22.10 -4.03
N ILE A 162 -47.58 -21.59 -3.84
CA ILE A 162 -46.63 -21.22 -4.92
C ILE A 162 -46.02 -22.46 -5.60
N LEU A 163 -46.21 -23.66 -5.06
CA LEU A 163 -45.77 -24.93 -5.65
C LEU A 163 -46.92 -25.71 -6.28
N ASP A 164 -47.98 -25.06 -6.77
CA ASP A 164 -48.98 -25.75 -7.60
C ASP A 164 -48.46 -25.93 -9.04
N PRO A 165 -48.08 -27.15 -9.47
CA PRO A 165 -47.56 -27.42 -10.82
C PRO A 165 -48.63 -27.25 -11.92
N LEU A 166 -49.86 -26.90 -11.57
CA LEU A 166 -50.96 -26.67 -12.50
C LEU A 166 -51.26 -25.19 -12.77
N LEU A 167 -50.49 -24.26 -12.21
CA LEU A 167 -50.67 -22.84 -12.52
C LEU A 167 -50.40 -22.59 -14.03
N PRO A 168 -51.37 -22.03 -14.76
CA PRO A 168 -51.19 -21.74 -16.18
C PRO A 168 -50.05 -20.74 -16.37
N ILE A 169 -49.07 -21.10 -17.19
CA ILE A 169 -47.96 -20.22 -17.56
C ILE A 169 -48.57 -18.95 -18.18
N PRO A 170 -48.28 -17.75 -17.65
CA PRO A 170 -48.79 -16.52 -18.23
C PRO A 170 -48.30 -16.39 -19.68
N GLU A 171 -49.23 -16.28 -20.62
CA GLU A 171 -49.00 -16.26 -22.09
C GLU A 171 -48.13 -15.10 -22.59
N ASN A 172 -47.80 -14.13 -21.73
CA ASN A 172 -47.02 -12.95 -22.09
C ASN A 172 -45.71 -12.91 -21.30
N MET A 173 -44.76 -13.79 -21.62
CA MET A 173 -43.35 -13.53 -21.31
C MET A 173 -42.78 -12.58 -22.37
N PRO A 174 -42.19 -11.44 -21.98
CA PRO A 174 -41.50 -10.57 -22.92
C PRO A 174 -40.31 -11.30 -23.57
N GLU A 175 -40.21 -11.16 -24.89
CA GLU A 175 -39.16 -11.78 -25.72
C GLU A 175 -37.75 -11.56 -25.15
N GLU A 176 -36.98 -12.65 -25.15
CA GLU A 176 -35.59 -12.72 -24.72
C GLU A 176 -34.75 -11.58 -25.30
N THR A 177 -34.26 -10.71 -24.42
CA THR A 177 -33.27 -9.71 -24.77
C THR A 177 -31.93 -10.43 -24.95
N SER A 178 -31.62 -10.72 -26.21
CA SER A 178 -30.33 -11.30 -26.63
C SER A 178 -29.19 -10.36 -26.23
N ILE A 179 -28.43 -10.72 -25.20
CA ILE A 179 -27.23 -9.99 -24.79
C ILE A 179 -26.14 -10.30 -25.84
N PRO A 180 -25.55 -9.30 -26.49
CA PRO A 180 -24.49 -9.53 -27.48
C PRO A 180 -23.26 -10.12 -26.79
N THR A 181 -22.92 -11.35 -27.19
CA THR A 181 -21.70 -12.05 -26.82
C THR A 181 -20.49 -11.21 -27.23
N ALA A 182 -19.78 -10.66 -26.25
CA ALA A 182 -18.50 -10.01 -26.46
C ALA A 182 -17.50 -11.05 -26.98
N SER A 183 -17.15 -10.95 -28.26
CA SER A 183 -16.10 -11.73 -28.87
C SER A 183 -14.75 -11.29 -28.29
N ASN A 184 -14.12 -12.16 -27.51
CA ASN A 184 -12.73 -12.02 -27.12
C ASN A 184 -11.85 -12.28 -28.37
N SER A 185 -11.56 -11.21 -29.12
CA SER A 185 -10.54 -11.21 -30.17
C SER A 185 -9.16 -11.13 -29.53
N ALA A 186 -8.54 -12.29 -29.31
CA ALA A 186 -7.23 -12.45 -28.70
C ALA A 186 -6.08 -12.52 -29.72
N ASP A 187 -6.24 -11.99 -30.93
CA ASP A 187 -5.34 -12.29 -32.06
C ASP A 187 -4.68 -11.08 -32.74
N GLU A 188 -4.80 -9.89 -32.16
CA GLU A 188 -4.01 -8.73 -32.61
C GLU A 188 -2.76 -8.57 -31.75
N ILE A 189 -1.70 -9.27 -32.14
CA ILE A 189 -0.35 -9.02 -31.63
C ILE A 189 0.01 -7.59 -32.03
N SER A 190 0.13 -6.70 -31.04
CA SER A 190 0.30 -5.26 -31.24
C SER A 190 1.46 -4.94 -32.19
N SER A 191 1.19 -4.18 -33.25
CA SER A 191 2.18 -3.74 -34.25
C SER A 191 3.04 -2.57 -33.78
N ILE A 192 3.23 -2.42 -32.46
CA ILE A 192 4.03 -1.33 -31.91
C ILE A 192 5.50 -1.57 -32.24
N SER A 193 6.15 -0.57 -32.80
CA SER A 193 7.57 -0.66 -33.11
C SER A 193 8.42 -0.42 -31.86
N ASP A 194 9.62 -1.03 -31.77
CA ASP A 194 10.48 -0.94 -30.58
C ASP A 194 10.79 0.50 -30.17
N TRP A 195 10.95 1.42 -31.14
CA TRP A 195 11.23 2.83 -30.84
C TRP A 195 10.01 3.57 -30.26
N GLU A 196 8.78 3.16 -30.63
CA GLU A 196 7.54 3.69 -30.04
C GLU A 196 7.38 3.18 -28.61
N LEU A 197 7.72 1.91 -28.36
CA LEU A 197 7.75 1.33 -27.02
C LEU A 197 8.73 2.06 -26.11
N ASP A 198 9.96 2.30 -26.58
CA ASP A 198 10.98 3.04 -25.84
C ASP A 198 10.55 4.48 -25.54
N SER A 199 9.93 5.16 -26.51
CA SER A 199 9.39 6.51 -26.34
C SER A 199 8.28 6.56 -25.28
N LEU A 200 7.43 5.53 -25.23
CA LEU A 200 6.35 5.40 -24.26
C LEU A 200 6.91 5.13 -22.85
N LEU A 201 7.91 4.25 -22.73
CA LEU A 201 8.62 3.99 -21.48
C LEU A 201 9.34 5.24 -20.94
N LEU A 202 9.96 6.04 -21.82
CA LEU A 202 10.61 7.29 -21.42
C LEU A 202 9.59 8.29 -20.86
N ARG A 203 8.42 8.40 -21.51
CA ARG A 203 7.31 9.29 -21.10
C ARG A 203 6.66 8.84 -19.80
N LEU A 204 6.55 7.54 -19.56
CA LEU A 204 6.09 6.98 -18.30
C LEU A 204 7.08 7.27 -17.16
N ARG A 205 8.39 7.12 -17.40
CA ARG A 205 9.45 7.44 -16.42
C ARG A 205 9.49 8.91 -16.03
N THR A 206 9.21 9.83 -16.95
CA THR A 206 9.18 11.27 -16.65
C THR A 206 7.95 11.66 -15.82
N HIS A 207 6.78 11.07 -16.09
CA HIS A 207 5.54 11.38 -15.37
C HIS A 207 5.38 10.67 -14.03
N PHE A 208 5.98 9.48 -13.85
CA PHE A 208 5.81 8.66 -12.65
C PHE A 208 7.14 8.37 -11.94
N ARG A 209 7.89 9.42 -11.58
CA ARG A 209 9.19 9.29 -10.88
C ARG A 209 9.16 8.49 -9.56
N ARG A 210 7.97 8.27 -8.97
CA ARG A 210 7.76 7.53 -7.71
C ARG A 210 6.86 6.29 -7.84
N ALA A 211 6.27 5.99 -9.00
CA ALA A 211 5.58 4.72 -9.16
C ALA A 211 6.65 3.64 -9.36
N GLY A 212 6.81 2.77 -8.36
CA GLY A 212 7.87 1.76 -8.34
C GLY A 212 7.87 0.87 -9.57
N ILE A 213 9.04 0.33 -9.89
CA ILE A 213 9.30 -0.63 -10.98
C ILE A 213 8.26 -1.76 -11.02
N THR A 214 7.74 -2.16 -9.85
CA THR A 214 6.71 -3.20 -9.67
C THR A 214 5.36 -2.87 -10.31
N MET A 215 4.99 -1.59 -10.41
CA MET A 215 3.72 -1.19 -11.03
C MET A 215 3.82 -1.17 -12.56
N LEU A 216 4.98 -0.80 -13.10
CA LEU A 216 5.28 -0.89 -14.54
C LEU A 216 5.40 -2.35 -14.99
N ASP A 217 6.03 -3.19 -14.17
CA ASP A 217 6.19 -4.61 -14.44
C ASP A 217 4.82 -5.33 -14.50
N GLY A 218 3.90 -4.99 -13.59
CA GLY A 218 2.52 -5.50 -13.61
C GLY A 218 1.66 -4.98 -14.78
N MET A 219 1.98 -3.83 -15.37
CA MET A 219 1.30 -3.32 -16.56
C MET A 219 1.84 -3.98 -17.84
N LEU A 220 3.15 -4.22 -17.93
CA LEU A 220 3.78 -4.90 -19.05
C LEU A 220 3.35 -6.38 -19.13
N HIS A 221 3.26 -7.07 -18.00
CA HIS A 221 2.73 -8.45 -17.93
C HIS A 221 1.23 -8.57 -18.29
N ARG A 222 0.49 -7.46 -18.41
CA ARG A 222 -0.90 -7.47 -18.89
C ARG A 222 -1.05 -7.16 -20.37
N LEU A 223 0.02 -6.72 -21.03
CA LEU A 223 0.04 -6.34 -22.44
C LEU A 223 0.66 -7.41 -23.35
N GLY A 224 1.16 -8.51 -22.78
CA GLY A 224 1.68 -9.68 -23.50
C GLY A 224 1.71 -10.91 -22.61
#